data_AF-M2SN21-F1
#
_entry.id   AF-M2SN21-F1
#
_cell.length_a   1.000
_cell.length_b   1.000
_cell.length_c   1.000
_cell.angle_alpha   90.00
_cell.angle_beta   90.00
_cell.angle_gamma   90.00
#
_symmetry.space_group_name_H-M   'P 1'
#
loop_
_entity.id
_entity.type
_entity.pdbx_description
1 polymer ?
#
loop_
_entity_poly.entity_id
_entity_poly.type
_entity_poly.pdbx_seq_one_letter_code
_entity_poly.pdbx_strand_id
1 'polypeptide(L)'
;MPERWYKSPASVRKKSAYAPLSAGPHNCIDKPLALMNLRTTAAKLLHRFDVCLAADDDGTAFERDMKTQFAAVTGPLSLRFTERKIGG
;
A
#
# COMPACT_ATOMS: atom_id res chain seq x y z
N MET A 1 4.93 -1.80 -9.48
CA MET A 1 5.52 -2.98 -8.81
C MET A 1 6.59 -2.57 -7.80
N PRO A 2 6.60 -3.14 -6.57
CA PRO A 2 7.59 -2.83 -5.52
C PRO A 2 9.06 -3.09 -5.90
N GLU A 3 9.31 -4.06 -6.79
CA GLU A 3 10.62 -4.52 -7.28
C GLU A 3 11.47 -3.39 -7.83
N ARG A 4 10.83 -2.36 -8.39
CA ARG A 4 11.47 -1.13 -8.85
C ARG A 4 12.31 -0.46 -7.77
N TRP A 5 11.99 -0.64 -6.49
CA TRP A 5 12.69 0.00 -5.39
C TRP A 5 13.91 -0.77 -4.87
N TYR A 6 13.97 -2.09 -5.07
CA TYR A 6 15.00 -2.93 -4.45
C TYR A 6 15.68 -3.94 -5.40
N LYS A 7 15.02 -4.41 -6.46
CA LYS A 7 15.60 -5.31 -7.48
C LYS A 7 15.98 -4.59 -8.77
N SER A 8 15.17 -3.63 -9.20
CA SER A 8 15.34 -2.92 -10.49
C SER A 8 15.46 -1.41 -10.30
N PRO A 9 16.48 -0.91 -9.57
CA PRO A 9 16.62 0.51 -9.28
C PRO A 9 16.83 1.36 -10.55
N ALA A 10 17.36 0.78 -11.63
CA ALA A 10 17.48 1.44 -12.93
C ALA A 10 16.11 1.81 -13.54
N SER A 11 15.02 1.13 -13.15
CA SER A 11 13.65 1.48 -13.55
C SER A 11 13.11 2.72 -12.82
N VAL A 12 13.86 3.26 -11.85
CA VAL A 12 13.57 4.53 -11.16
C VAL A 12 14.27 5.68 -11.87
N ARG A 13 13.62 6.28 -12.87
CA ARG A 13 14.19 7.41 -13.63
C ARG A 13 14.63 8.59 -12.73
N LYS A 14 13.81 8.94 -11.73
CA LYS A 14 14.12 9.99 -10.75
C LYS A 14 13.56 9.59 -9.38
N LYS A 15 14.43 9.38 -8.38
CA LYS A 15 14.01 9.05 -7.00
C LYS A 15 13.22 10.19 -6.35
N SER A 16 13.60 11.44 -6.64
CA SER A 16 12.93 12.65 -6.14
C SER A 16 11.50 12.82 -6.65
N ALA A 17 11.11 12.14 -7.74
CA ALA A 17 9.74 12.17 -8.24
C ALA A 17 8.74 11.41 -7.35
N TYR A 18 9.24 10.63 -6.38
CA TYR A 18 8.38 9.99 -5.38
C TYR A 18 8.05 10.99 -4.26
N ALA A 19 6.93 11.69 -4.45
CA ALA A 19 6.43 12.71 -3.53
C ALA A 19 4.95 12.49 -3.15
N PRO A 20 4.56 11.31 -2.62
CA PRO A 20 3.16 11.04 -2.27
C PRO A 20 2.62 11.88 -1.11
N LEU A 21 3.52 12.52 -0.35
CA LEU A 21 3.21 13.39 0.80
C LEU A 21 3.75 14.80 0.56
N SER A 22 3.74 15.21 -0.72
CA SER A 22 4.34 16.45 -1.23
C SER A 22 5.84 16.61 -0.90
N ALA A 23 6.44 17.69 -1.40
CA ALA A 23 7.85 18.03 -1.17
C ALA A 23 7.99 19.56 -1.07
N GLY A 24 9.07 20.02 -0.41
CA GLY A 24 9.32 21.45 -0.19
C GLY A 24 8.57 22.02 1.01
N PRO A 25 8.45 23.36 1.10
CA PRO A 25 7.90 24.07 2.26
C PRO A 25 6.44 23.74 2.61
N HIS A 26 5.68 23.23 1.64
CA HIS A 26 4.28 22.83 1.80
C HIS A 26 4.11 21.30 1.77
N ASN A 27 5.11 20.56 2.27
CA ASN A 27 4.98 19.11 2.42
C ASN A 27 4.05 18.74 3.58
N CYS A 28 3.66 17.47 3.63
CA CYS A 28 2.93 16.94 4.78
C CYS A 28 3.84 16.98 6.02
N ILE A 29 3.45 17.76 7.03
CA ILE A 29 4.18 17.87 8.30
C ILE A 29 4.34 16.52 9.00
N ASP A 30 3.33 15.65 8.89
CA ASP A 30 3.30 14.33 9.52
C ASP A 30 3.92 13.22 8.68
N LYS A 31 4.69 13.57 7.64
CA LYS A 31 5.33 12.58 6.75
C LYS A 31 6.10 11.48 7.49
N PRO A 32 6.94 11.77 8.51
CA PRO A 32 7.63 10.72 9.26
C PRO A 32 6.68 9.77 9.99
N LEU A 33 5.64 10.32 10.64
CA LEU A 33 4.65 9.56 11.39
C LEU A 33 3.79 8.70 10.45
N ALA A 34 3.30 9.28 9.35
CA ALA A 34 2.53 8.56 8.35
C ALA A 34 3.29 7.35 7.79
N LEU A 35 4.57 7.53 7.45
CA LEU A 35 5.42 6.43 6.96
C LEU A 35 5.68 5.37 8.03
N MET A 36 5.85 5.76 9.30
CA MET A 36 6.00 4.80 10.40
C MET A 36 4.73 3.98 10.62
N ASN A 37 3.57 4.64 10.57
CA ASN A 37 2.26 3.99 10.73
C ASN A 37 2.00 3.00 9.58
N LEU A 38 2.23 3.41 8.33
CA LEU A 38 2.08 2.51 7.17
C LEU A 38 2.95 1.26 7.30
N ARG A 39 4.23 1.42 7.67
CA ARG A 39 5.17 0.31 7.84
C ARG A 39 4.75 -0.61 8.98
N THR A 40 4.42 -0.05 10.13
CA THR A 40 4.04 -0.81 11.33
C THR A 40 2.74 -1.57 11.12
N THR A 41 1.73 -0.93 10.51
CA THR A 41 0.45 -1.57 10.21
C THR A 41 0.62 -2.69 9.21
N ALA A 42 1.34 -2.46 8.10
CA ALA A 42 1.60 -3.52 7.11
C ALA A 42 2.36 -4.70 7.73
N ALA A 43 3.41 -4.44 8.53
CA ALA A 43 4.17 -5.48 9.20
C ALA A 43 3.30 -6.29 10.18
N LYS A 44 2.47 -5.62 10.99
CA LYS A 44 1.57 -6.29 11.94
C LYS A 44 0.54 -7.17 11.24
N LEU A 45 -0.09 -6.66 10.17
CA LEU A 45 -1.07 -7.41 9.39
C LEU A 45 -0.44 -8.65 8.75
N LEU A 46 0.69 -8.48 8.06
CA LEU A 46 1.39 -9.56 7.36
C LEU A 46 2.08 -10.56 8.30
N HIS A 47 2.38 -10.16 9.53
CA HIS A 47 2.91 -11.06 10.56
C HIS A 47 1.81 -11.92 11.17
N ARG A 48 0.65 -11.33 11.46
CA ARG A 48 -0.45 -12.00 12.17
C ARG A 48 -1.38 -12.79 11.25
N PHE A 49 -1.58 -12.36 10.01
CA PHE A 49 -2.59 -12.92 9.13
C PHE A 49 -2.03 -13.38 7.79
N ASP A 50 -2.63 -14.44 7.27
CA ASP A 50 -2.64 -14.74 5.84
C ASP A 50 -3.84 -14.02 5.22
N VAL A 51 -3.58 -13.23 4.18
CA VAL A 51 -4.56 -12.34 3.54
C VAL A 51 -4.78 -12.79 2.11
N CYS A 52 -6.04 -13.08 1.78
CA CYS A 52 -6.45 -13.51 0.44
C CYS A 52 -7.69 -12.72 -0.01
N LEU A 53 -7.97 -12.71 -1.32
CA LEU A 53 -9.27 -12.26 -1.81
C LEU A 53 -10.40 -13.13 -1.24
N ALA A 54 -11.58 -12.53 -1.03
CA ALA A 54 -12.78 -13.28 -0.72
C ALA A 54 -13.15 -14.21 -1.90
N ALA A 55 -13.95 -15.25 -1.64
CA ALA A 55 -14.25 -16.26 -2.66
C ALA A 55 -15.07 -15.72 -3.85
N ASP A 56 -15.77 -14.63 -3.62
CA ASP A 56 -16.66 -13.91 -4.54
C ASP A 56 -16.02 -12.64 -5.12
N ASP A 57 -14.74 -12.40 -4.86
CA ASP A 57 -14.02 -11.20 -5.31
C ASP A 57 -12.75 -11.57 -6.09
N ASP A 58 -12.64 -11.06 -7.32
CA ASP A 58 -11.49 -11.26 -8.21
C ASP A 58 -10.49 -10.07 -8.18
N GLY A 59 -10.79 -9.05 -7.37
CA GLY A 59 -10.00 -7.84 -7.19
C GLY A 59 -10.10 -6.84 -8.34
N THR A 60 -10.82 -7.13 -9.42
CA THR A 60 -10.84 -6.26 -10.61
C THR A 60 -11.58 -4.94 -10.38
N ALA A 61 -12.62 -4.98 -9.54
CA ALA A 61 -13.41 -3.80 -9.19
C ALA A 61 -12.58 -2.72 -8.49
N PHE A 62 -11.56 -3.13 -7.71
CA PHE A 62 -10.68 -2.23 -6.97
C PHE A 62 -10.04 -1.16 -7.86
N GLU A 63 -9.45 -1.58 -8.98
CA GLU A 63 -8.80 -0.66 -9.93
C GLU A 63 -9.79 -0.09 -10.94
N ARG A 64 -10.69 -0.91 -11.50
CA ARG A 64 -11.63 -0.51 -12.55
C ARG A 64 -12.54 0.63 -12.08
N ASP A 65 -13.04 0.53 -10.85
CA ASP A 65 -14.03 1.46 -10.31
C ASP A 65 -13.37 2.59 -9.49
N MET A 66 -12.04 2.68 -9.51
CA MET A 66 -11.28 3.72 -8.82
C MET A 66 -11.61 5.10 -9.38
N LYS A 67 -11.96 6.02 -8.49
CA LYS A 67 -12.27 7.42 -8.83
C LYS A 67 -11.21 8.35 -8.26
N THR A 68 -10.79 9.31 -9.07
CA THR A 68 -9.92 10.39 -8.61
C THR A 68 -10.79 11.56 -8.18
N GLN A 69 -10.75 11.88 -6.89
CA GLN A 69 -11.39 13.06 -6.31
C GLN A 69 -10.32 13.93 -5.66
N PHE A 70 -10.48 14.29 -4.37
CA PHE A 70 -9.39 14.87 -3.57
C PHE A 70 -8.26 13.86 -3.32
N ALA A 71 -8.61 12.58 -3.15
CA ALA A 71 -7.70 11.44 -3.10
C ALA A 71 -8.22 10.33 -4.03
N ALA A 72 -7.42 9.27 -4.22
CA ALA A 72 -7.89 8.06 -4.87
C ALA A 72 -8.91 7.36 -3.97
N VAL A 73 -10.14 7.22 -4.46
CA VAL A 73 -11.18 6.40 -3.85
C VAL A 73 -11.24 5.12 -4.65
N THR A 74 -10.89 4.00 -4.03
CA THR A 74 -10.81 2.70 -4.70
C THR A 74 -12.21 2.12 -4.92
N GLY A 75 -12.33 1.19 -5.86
CA GLY A 75 -13.49 0.32 -5.91
C GLY A 75 -13.57 -0.63 -4.69
N PRO A 76 -14.66 -1.41 -4.57
CA PRO A 76 -14.78 -2.41 -3.53
C PRO A 76 -13.67 -3.47 -3.65
N LEU A 77 -13.21 -3.96 -2.49
CA LEU A 77 -12.24 -5.05 -2.38
C LEU A 77 -12.54 -5.84 -1.10
N SER A 78 -13.06 -7.04 -1.27
CA SER A 78 -13.37 -7.97 -0.19
C SER A 78 -12.18 -8.88 0.08
N LEU A 79 -11.68 -8.85 1.31
CA LEU A 79 -10.52 -9.62 1.75
C LEU A 79 -10.91 -10.58 2.88
N ARG A 80 -10.28 -11.76 2.87
CA ARG A 80 -10.31 -12.72 3.97
C ARG A 80 -8.99 -12.67 4.73
N PHE A 81 -9.08 -12.51 6.05
CA PHE A 81 -7.95 -12.57 6.97
C PHE A 81 -8.06 -13.83 7.80
N THR A 82 -7.05 -14.70 7.76
CA THR A 82 -6.95 -15.88 8.62
C THR A 82 -5.72 -15.77 9.51
N GLU A 83 -5.85 -16.02 10.81
CA GLU A 83 -4.70 -15.98 11.72
C GLU A 83 -3.63 -16.98 11.28
N ARG A 84 -2.40 -16.49 11.14
CA ARG A 84 -1.26 -17.33 10.81
C ARG A 84 -0.90 -18.17 12.04
N LYS A 85 -0.77 -19.48 11.83
CA LYS A 85 -0.14 -20.36 12.83
C LYS A 85 1.35 -20.04 12.85
N ILE A 86 1.78 -19.29 13.85
CA ILE A 86 3.21 -19.08 14.11
C ILE A 86 3.73 -20.43 14.61
N GLY A 87 4.42 -21.17 13.74
CA GLY A 87 5.20 -22.33 14.18
C GLY A 87 6.23 -21.84 15.20
N GLY A 88 6.23 -22.44 16.39
CA GLY A 88 7.17 -22.14 17.47
C GLY A 88 8.59 -22.55 17.14
#